data_AF-A0A7S4NKS7-F1
#
_entry.id   AF-A0A7S4NKS7-F1
#
_cell.length_a   1.000
_cell.length_b   1.000
_cell.length_c   1.000
_cell.angle_alpha   90.00
_cell.angle_beta   90.00
_cell.angle_gamma   90.00
#
_symmetry.space_group_name_H-M   'P 1'
#
loop_
_entity.id
_entity.type
_entity.pdbx_description
1 polymer ?
#
loop_
_entity_poly.entity_id
_entity_poly.type
_entity_poly.pdbx_seq_one_letter_code
_entity_poly.pdbx_strand_id
1 'polypeptide(L)'
;MLCKELGLAPERAPAKAGRRKQEGDLWEALPYGRDGLPSDGASTTLNLSQGQRIALTDGNAPLVEPGTEGVVGPKTKQGHYTLLLDGGKRCTLGKWMLCDAKAGKLARLPLVNAPRRKPA
;
A
#
# COMPACT_ATOMS: atom_id res chain seq x y z
N MET A 1 3.84 -49.13 -29.33
CA MET A 1 4.09 -48.72 -27.94
C MET A 1 3.35 -47.42 -27.69
N LEU A 2 2.53 -47.41 -26.64
CA LEU A 2 1.59 -46.35 -26.24
C LEU A 2 2.32 -45.17 -25.61
N CYS A 3 2.09 -43.94 -26.07
CA CYS A 3 2.30 -42.73 -25.26
C CYS A 3 0.93 -42.24 -24.78
N LYS A 4 0.62 -42.53 -23.52
CA LYS A 4 -0.57 -42.06 -22.81
C LYS A 4 -0.40 -40.61 -22.34
N GLU A 5 -1.56 -39.95 -22.30
CA GLU A 5 -1.90 -38.69 -21.64
C GLU A 5 -1.25 -38.49 -20.26
N LEU A 6 -1.04 -37.23 -19.88
CA LEU A 6 -1.48 -36.66 -18.60
C LEU A 6 -1.29 -35.13 -18.66
N GLY A 7 -2.42 -34.42 -18.60
CA GLY A 7 -2.43 -32.97 -18.51
C GLY A 7 -1.86 -32.47 -17.18
N LEU A 8 -1.01 -31.47 -17.26
CA LEU A 8 -0.77 -30.49 -16.20
C LEU A 8 -0.34 -29.20 -16.90
N ALA A 9 -1.16 -28.16 -16.77
CA ALA A 9 -0.78 -26.81 -17.15
C ALA A 9 0.56 -26.45 -16.48
N PRO A 10 1.47 -25.74 -17.14
CA PRO A 10 2.71 -25.33 -16.50
C PRO A 10 2.34 -24.42 -15.30
N GLU A 11 2.65 -24.90 -14.10
CA GLU A 11 2.64 -24.08 -12.89
C GLU A 11 3.36 -22.77 -13.21
N ARG A 12 2.65 -21.65 -13.01
CA ARG A 12 3.27 -20.33 -13.02
C ARG A 12 4.30 -20.33 -11.90
N ALA A 13 5.57 -20.47 -12.28
CA ALA A 13 6.71 -20.33 -11.39
C ALA A 13 6.54 -19.07 -10.52
N PRO A 14 6.90 -19.12 -9.22
CA PRO A 14 6.86 -17.94 -8.37
C PRO A 14 7.73 -16.86 -9.01
N ALA A 15 7.11 -15.72 -9.34
CA ALA A 15 7.81 -14.57 -9.88
C ALA A 15 8.95 -14.26 -8.91
N LYS A 16 10.20 -14.41 -9.37
CA LYS A 16 11.39 -14.05 -8.61
C LYS A 16 11.25 -12.56 -8.25
N ALA A 17 10.86 -12.30 -7.01
CA ALA A 17 10.84 -10.97 -6.43
C ALA A 17 12.31 -10.51 -6.29
N GLY A 18 12.88 -10.02 -7.40
CA GLY A 18 14.10 -9.24 -7.35
C GLY A 18 13.86 -8.10 -6.38
N ARG A 19 14.65 -8.03 -5.30
CA ARG A 19 14.67 -6.87 -4.39
C ARG A 19 15.19 -5.66 -5.18
N ARG A 20 14.34 -5.05 -6.01
CA ARG A 20 14.57 -3.68 -6.46
C ARG A 20 14.46 -2.81 -5.23
N LYS A 21 15.52 -2.06 -4.94
CA LYS A 21 15.52 -1.01 -3.93
C LYS A 21 14.43 -0.03 -4.37
N GLN A 22 13.30 0.02 -3.68
CA GLN A 22 12.24 1.00 -3.94
C GLN A 22 12.83 2.40 -3.67
N GLU A 23 13.25 3.07 -4.74
CA GLU A 23 13.71 4.46 -4.78
C GLU A 23 12.55 5.29 -5.32
N GLY A 24 11.76 5.83 -4.39
CA GLY A 24 10.61 6.65 -4.74
C GLY A 24 9.53 6.58 -3.68
N ASP A 25 8.61 7.52 -3.80
CA ASP A 25 7.43 7.62 -2.94
C ASP A 25 6.21 6.92 -3.53
N LEU A 26 6.34 6.42 -4.77
CA LEU A 26 5.31 5.67 -5.46
C LEU A 26 5.49 4.18 -5.22
N TRP A 27 4.46 3.54 -4.66
CA TRP A 27 4.39 2.12 -4.37
C TRP A 27 3.33 1.49 -5.26
N GLU A 28 3.78 1.02 -6.41
CA GLU A 28 2.91 0.47 -7.46
C GLU A 28 2.65 -1.03 -7.24
N ALA A 29 1.66 -1.58 -7.93
CA ALA A 29 1.34 -3.01 -7.93
C ALA A 29 1.31 -3.62 -6.51
N LEU A 30 0.61 -2.93 -5.61
CA LEU A 30 0.26 -3.44 -4.30
C LEU A 30 -0.98 -4.34 -4.42
N PRO A 31 -1.01 -5.53 -3.80
CA PRO A 31 -2.09 -6.50 -3.93
C PRO A 31 -3.32 -6.15 -3.07
N TYR A 32 -3.71 -4.87 -3.04
CA TYR A 32 -4.86 -4.37 -2.26
C TYR A 32 -5.80 -3.51 -3.10
N GLY A 33 -7.08 -3.52 -2.74
CA GLY A 33 -8.10 -2.63 -3.26
C GLY A 33 -7.93 -1.19 -2.76
N ARG A 34 -8.82 -0.31 -3.24
CA ARG A 34 -8.88 1.10 -2.81
C ARG A 34 -9.40 1.29 -1.39
N ASP A 35 -9.97 0.25 -0.82
CA ASP A 35 -10.39 0.12 0.58
C ASP A 35 -9.28 -0.42 1.48
N GLY A 36 -8.11 -0.75 0.90
CA GLY A 36 -6.97 -1.33 1.59
C GLY A 36 -7.10 -2.83 1.87
N LEU A 37 -8.16 -3.50 1.43
CA LEU A 37 -8.31 -4.95 1.61
C LEU A 37 -7.54 -5.72 0.53
N PRO A 38 -6.93 -6.87 0.88
CA PRO A 38 -6.35 -7.78 -0.11
C PRO A 38 -7.42 -8.21 -1.11
N SER A 39 -7.08 -8.24 -2.40
CA SER A 39 -7.99 -8.71 -3.43
C SER A 39 -7.20 -9.36 -4.56
N ASP A 40 -7.70 -10.50 -5.05
CA ASP A 40 -7.11 -11.18 -6.20
C ASP A 40 -7.17 -10.29 -7.44
N GLY A 41 -6.03 -10.17 -8.13
CA GLY A 41 -5.90 -9.29 -9.30
C GLY A 41 -5.81 -7.80 -8.98
N ALA A 42 -5.85 -7.38 -7.71
CA ALA A 42 -5.65 -5.98 -7.36
C ALA A 42 -4.21 -5.54 -7.63
N SER A 43 -4.09 -4.32 -8.16
CA SER A 43 -2.80 -3.68 -8.44
C SER A 43 -2.94 -2.18 -8.16
N THR A 44 -3.06 -1.85 -6.88
CA THR A 44 -3.13 -0.46 -6.43
C THR A 44 -1.76 0.19 -6.46
N THR A 45 -1.76 1.49 -6.78
CA THR A 45 -0.61 2.36 -6.58
C THR A 45 -0.88 3.28 -5.39
N LEU A 46 -0.02 3.24 -4.39
CA LEU A 46 -0.01 4.17 -3.27
C LEU A 46 1.04 5.25 -3.51
N ASN A 47 0.63 6.52 -3.51
CA ASN A 47 1.53 7.66 -3.65
C ASN A 47 1.79 8.28 -2.27
N LEU A 48 3.05 8.34 -1.87
CA LEU A 48 3.50 8.94 -0.62
C LEU A 48 4.38 10.17 -0.84
N SER A 49 4.28 10.82 -2.01
CA SER A 49 4.97 12.08 -2.25
C SER A 49 4.43 13.16 -1.32
N GLN A 50 5.32 14.04 -0.86
CA GLN A 50 4.93 15.14 0.01
C GLN A 50 3.78 15.97 -0.60
N GLY A 51 2.76 16.27 0.22
CA GLY A 51 1.54 16.97 -0.18
C GLY A 51 0.45 16.07 -0.76
N GLN A 52 0.73 14.80 -1.05
CA GLN A 52 -0.27 13.86 -1.53
C GLN A 52 -1.35 13.64 -0.46
N ARG A 53 -2.63 13.69 -0.86
CA ARG A 53 -3.74 13.37 0.02
C ARG A 53 -3.91 11.86 0.19
N ILE A 54 -4.11 11.46 1.44
CA ILE A 54 -4.28 10.08 1.88
C ILE A 54 -5.51 9.97 2.78
N ALA A 55 -6.05 8.76 2.89
CA ALA A 55 -7.10 8.42 3.85
C ALA A 55 -6.66 7.17 4.60
N LEU A 56 -6.89 7.13 5.91
CA LEU A 56 -6.67 5.93 6.69
C LEU A 56 -7.77 4.92 6.41
N THR A 57 -7.40 3.70 6.07
CA THR A 57 -8.30 2.55 5.91
C THR A 57 -8.29 1.66 7.16
N ASP A 58 -7.20 1.76 7.92
CA ASP A 58 -7.10 1.19 9.25
C ASP A 58 -6.47 2.25 10.18
N GLY A 59 -7.20 2.63 11.22
CA GLY A 59 -6.80 3.66 12.17
C GLY A 59 -6.08 3.06 13.37
N ASN A 60 -5.29 3.87 14.07
CA ASN A 60 -4.76 3.48 15.39
C ASN A 60 -5.74 3.96 16.47
N ALA A 61 -6.95 3.41 16.50
CA ALA A 61 -7.98 3.82 17.47
C ALA A 61 -7.51 3.56 18.91
N PRO A 62 -7.72 4.49 19.88
CA PRO A 62 -8.54 5.70 19.78
C PRO A 62 -7.77 6.95 19.29
N LEU A 63 -6.49 6.82 18.93
CA LEU A 63 -5.67 7.96 18.52
C LEU A 63 -6.13 8.52 17.18
N VAL A 64 -6.46 7.68 16.20
CA VAL A 64 -6.99 8.13 14.90
C VAL A 64 -8.01 7.13 14.37
N GLU A 65 -9.18 7.63 13.99
CA GLU A 65 -10.26 6.83 13.43
C GLU A 65 -10.00 6.46 11.96
N PRO A 66 -10.41 5.26 11.52
CA PRO A 66 -10.51 4.95 10.09
C PRO A 66 -11.32 6.02 9.34
N GLY A 67 -10.96 6.27 8.08
CA GLY A 67 -11.55 7.31 7.24
C GLY A 67 -10.97 8.70 7.46
N THR A 68 -10.16 8.92 8.50
CA THR A 68 -9.45 10.20 8.69
C THR A 68 -8.57 10.48 7.47
N GLU A 69 -8.81 11.61 6.81
CA GLU A 69 -8.00 12.11 5.70
C GLU A 69 -6.81 12.92 6.21
N GLY A 70 -5.84 13.14 5.33
CA GLY A 70 -4.71 14.01 5.59
C GLY A 70 -3.81 14.16 4.39
N VAL A 71 -2.61 14.69 4.63
CA VAL A 71 -1.56 14.84 3.63
C VAL A 71 -0.26 14.19 4.09
N VAL A 72 0.54 13.75 3.12
CA VAL A 72 1.90 13.30 3.42
C VAL A 72 2.78 14.51 3.69
N GLY A 73 3.34 14.56 4.89
CA GLY A 73 4.30 15.56 5.32
C GLY A 73 5.74 15.20 4.92
N PRO A 74 6.72 16.01 5.36
CA PRO A 74 8.13 15.73 5.11
C PRO A 74 8.57 14.42 5.80
N LYS A 75 9.49 13.70 5.18
CA LYS A 75 10.07 12.49 5.78
C LYS A 75 10.85 12.81 7.05
N THR A 76 10.86 11.87 7.99
CA THR A 76 11.73 11.96 9.17
C THR A 76 13.19 11.80 8.76
N LYS A 77 14.14 12.14 9.65
CA LYS A 77 15.58 11.91 9.44
C LYS A 77 15.91 10.42 9.19
N GLN A 78 15.08 9.51 9.68
CA GLN A 78 15.21 8.06 9.49
C GLN A 78 14.58 7.57 8.17
N GLY A 79 13.96 8.46 7.39
CA GLY A 79 13.32 8.13 6.12
C GLY A 79 11.88 7.59 6.25
N HIS A 80 11.24 7.70 7.41
CA HIS A 80 9.82 7.37 7.58
C HIS A 80 8.95 8.46 6.98
N TYR A 81 7.77 8.09 6.46
CA TYR A 81 6.81 9.07 6.00
C TYR A 81 6.09 9.70 7.20
N THR A 82 5.98 11.02 7.22
CA THR A 82 5.10 11.71 8.16
C THR A 82 3.72 11.83 7.54
N LEU A 83 2.67 11.53 8.29
CA LEU A 83 1.29 11.76 7.89
C LEU A 83 0.72 12.87 8.77
N LEU A 84 0.23 13.94 8.14
CA LEU A 84 -0.41 15.08 8.78
C LEU A 84 -1.90 14.93 8.55
N LEU A 85 -2.62 14.54 9.59
CA LEU A 85 -4.03 14.17 9.51
C LEU A 85 -4.92 15.36 9.83
N ASP A 86 -6.08 15.40 9.20
CA ASP A 86 -7.12 16.38 9.48
C ASP A 86 -7.49 16.29 10.98
N GLY A 87 -7.68 17.46 11.61
CA GLY A 87 -7.82 17.54 13.07
C GLY A 87 -6.49 17.66 13.84
N GLY A 88 -5.37 17.92 13.15
CA GLY A 88 -4.09 18.29 13.75
C GLY A 88 -3.28 17.11 14.30
N LYS A 89 -3.71 15.88 14.01
CA LYS A 89 -3.02 14.67 14.45
C LYS A 89 -1.86 14.34 13.52
N ARG A 90 -0.84 13.66 14.05
CA ARG A 90 0.34 13.26 13.30
C ARG A 90 0.70 11.82 13.61
N CYS A 91 1.03 11.05 12.57
CA CYS A 91 1.61 9.72 12.72
C CYS A 91 2.76 9.50 11.72
N THR A 92 3.51 8.42 11.91
CA THR A 92 4.62 8.05 11.03
C THR A 92 4.43 6.65 10.47
N LEU A 93 4.71 6.49 9.18
CA LEU A 93 4.65 5.22 8.47
C LEU A 93 6.07 4.73 8.15
N GLY A 94 6.41 3.56 8.67
CA GLY A 94 7.69 2.92 8.45
C GLY A 94 7.79 2.28 7.07
N LYS A 95 8.99 2.30 6.46
CA LYS A 95 9.24 1.64 5.17
C LYS A 95 9.06 0.12 5.23
N TRP A 96 9.32 -0.50 6.38
CA TRP A 96 9.13 -1.93 6.59
C TRP A 96 7.68 -2.36 6.31
N MET A 97 6.71 -1.57 6.75
CA MET A 97 5.29 -1.85 6.56
C MET A 97 4.92 -1.83 5.07
N LEU A 98 5.49 -0.91 4.30
CA LEU A 98 5.28 -0.82 2.86
C LEU A 98 5.93 -1.98 2.11
N CYS A 99 7.08 -2.48 2.58
CA CYS A 99 7.69 -3.70 2.05
C CYS A 99 6.79 -4.92 2.30
N ASP A 100 6.22 -5.06 3.50
CA ASP A 100 5.29 -6.14 3.81
C ASP A 100 3.97 -6.00 3.04
N ALA A 101 3.49 -4.77 2.85
CA ALA A 101 2.38 -4.48 1.97
C ALA A 101 2.67 -4.98 0.55
N LYS A 102 3.81 -4.59 -0.02
CA LYS A 102 4.24 -4.99 -1.37
C LYS A 102 4.38 -6.51 -1.52
N ALA A 103 4.72 -7.21 -0.44
CA ALA A 103 4.77 -8.66 -0.38
C ALA A 103 3.41 -9.34 -0.10
N GLY A 104 2.32 -8.57 0.05
CA GLY A 104 0.98 -9.10 0.30
C GLY A 104 0.78 -9.66 1.72
N LYS A 105 1.59 -9.24 2.69
CA LYS A 105 1.59 -9.82 4.04
C LYS A 105 0.68 -9.10 5.04
N LEU A 106 0.14 -7.94 4.69
CA LEU A 106 -0.73 -7.20 5.58
C LEU A 106 -2.16 -7.73 5.42
N ALA A 107 -2.89 -7.86 6.54
CA ALA A 107 -4.32 -8.15 6.48
C ALA A 107 -5.11 -6.98 5.86
N ARG A 108 -4.59 -5.76 6.00
CA ARG A 108 -5.13 -4.53 5.43
C ARG A 108 -4.01 -3.50 5.26
N LEU A 109 -4.02 -2.79 4.15
CA LEU A 109 -3.19 -1.59 3.97
C LEU A 109 -3.76 -0.49 4.88
N PRO A 110 -2.94 0.20 5.70
CA PRO A 110 -3.45 1.14 6.71
C PRO A 110 -3.95 2.46 6.12
N LEU A 111 -3.56 2.76 4.88
CA LEU A 111 -3.93 3.98 4.20
C LEU A 111 -3.91 3.79 2.69
N VAL A 112 -4.69 4.63 2.02
CA VAL A 112 -4.85 4.65 0.57
C VAL A 112 -4.77 6.09 0.07
N ASN A 113 -4.62 6.28 -1.23
CA ASN A 113 -4.77 7.62 -1.82
C ASN A 113 -6.21 8.09 -1.60
N ALA A 114 -6.38 9.27 -0.99
CA ALA A 114 -7.71 9.84 -0.85
C ALA A 114 -8.27 10.22 -2.23
N PRO A 115 -9.59 10.06 -2.46
CA PRO A 115 -10.22 10.51 -3.70
C PRO A 115 -9.97 12.01 -3.89
N ARG A 116 -9.67 12.44 -5.12
CA ARG A 116 -9.57 13.88 -5.44
C ARG A 116 -10.92 14.52 -5.11
N ARG A 117 -10.96 15.46 -4.16
CA ARG A 117 -12.12 16.31 -3.91
C ARG A 117 -12.27 17.17 -5.16
N LYS A 118 -13.47 17.15 -5.76
CA LYS A 118 -13.80 18.14 -6.79
C LYS A 118 -13.78 19.51 -6.10
N PRO A 119 -13.16 20.54 -6.71
CA PRO A 119 -13.37 21.91 -6.24
C PRO A 119 -14.88 22.19 -6.32
N ALA A 120 -15.40 22.76 -5.23
CA ALA A 120 -16.77 23.27 -5.17
C ALA A 120 -16.94 24.48 -6.10
#